data_AF-A0A3M8A2D2-F1
#
_entry.id   AF-A0A3M8A2D2-F1
#
_cell.length_a   1.000
_cell.length_b   1.000
_cell.length_c   1.000
_cell.angle_alpha   90.00
_cell.angle_beta   90.00
_cell.angle_gamma   90.00
#
_symmetry.space_group_name_H-M   'P 1'
#
loop_
_entity.id
_entity.type
_entity.pdbx_description
1 polymer ?
#
loop_
_entity_poly.entity_id
_entity_poly.type
_entity_poly.pdbx_seq_one_letter_code
_entity_poly.pdbx_strand_id
1 'polypeptide(L)'
;APDLGLGVAGAGAAVGTIRNTGNLAAKIEANAMAQLRKMEQASGAHFFSRHGAQTTLAQQYNRAITGLTPDGIAGRMVDSSRFLTHLKQLNAVQRAETIFRQTGKTVFDFDMGEIIGEGYLRGGGNVINTTKVQAVFKDGKLVTLYPKLR
;
A
#
# COMPACT_ATOMS: atom_id res chain seq x y z
N ALA A 1 -50.56 -42.76 -14.91
CA ALA A 1 -49.26 -42.80 -15.61
C ALA A 1 -48.93 -41.39 -16.09
N PRO A 2 -47.65 -40.99 -16.11
CA PRO A 2 -47.09 -39.70 -15.63
C PRO A 2 -47.05 -38.60 -16.73
N ASP A 3 -46.75 -37.33 -16.44
CA ASP A 3 -45.40 -36.78 -16.60
C ASP A 3 -45.18 -35.34 -16.03
N LEU A 4 -43.91 -35.10 -15.73
CA LEU A 4 -43.05 -34.03 -15.20
C LEU A 4 -43.35 -32.53 -15.43
N GLY A 5 -42.74 -31.71 -14.55
CA GLY A 5 -42.45 -30.30 -14.82
C GLY A 5 -41.51 -29.63 -13.80
N LEU A 6 -40.22 -29.60 -14.12
CA LEU A 6 -39.06 -28.92 -13.52
C LEU A 6 -39.38 -27.56 -12.84
N GLY A 7 -38.82 -27.13 -11.70
CA GLY A 7 -37.42 -27.22 -11.27
C GLY A 7 -36.64 -25.96 -11.65
N VAL A 8 -36.83 -24.83 -10.94
CA VAL A 8 -35.98 -23.62 -11.06
C VAL A 8 -35.51 -23.13 -9.69
N ALA A 9 -34.28 -23.50 -9.31
CA ALA A 9 -33.56 -22.91 -8.18
C ALA A 9 -32.09 -22.79 -8.57
N GLY A 10 -31.61 -21.57 -8.86
CA GLY A 10 -30.22 -21.40 -9.31
C GLY A 10 -29.61 -20.00 -9.33
N ALA A 11 -30.31 -18.92 -8.95
CA ALA A 11 -29.78 -17.55 -9.11
C ALA A 11 -29.34 -16.84 -7.80
N GLY A 12 -29.70 -17.37 -6.61
CA GLY A 12 -29.52 -16.64 -5.35
C GLY A 12 -28.13 -16.73 -4.70
N ALA A 13 -27.45 -17.88 -4.84
CA ALA A 13 -26.23 -18.16 -4.06
C ALA A 13 -24.99 -17.40 -4.55
N ALA A 14 -24.81 -17.25 -5.87
CA ALA A 14 -23.63 -16.58 -6.44
C ALA A 14 -23.63 -15.06 -6.16
N VAL A 15 -24.79 -14.42 -6.24
CA VAL A 15 -24.94 -12.98 -5.99
C VAL A 15 -24.71 -12.62 -4.51
N GLY A 16 -25.12 -13.49 -3.58
CA GLY A 16 -24.87 -13.33 -2.14
C GLY A 16 -23.38 -13.39 -1.78
N THR A 17 -22.64 -14.36 -2.33
CA THR A 17 -21.21 -14.54 -2.07
C THR A 17 -20.36 -13.39 -2.61
N ILE A 18 -20.67 -12.87 -3.81
CA ILE A 18 -19.94 -11.73 -4.42
C ILE A 18 -20.14 -10.44 -3.62
N ARG A 19 -21.37 -10.17 -3.14
CA ARG A 19 -21.64 -8.98 -2.31
C ARG A 19 -20.96 -9.06 -0.94
N ASN A 20 -20.88 -10.26 -0.35
CA ASN A 20 -20.25 -10.45 0.95
C ASN A 20 -18.72 -10.30 0.90
N THR A 21 -18.08 -10.83 -0.16
CA THR A 21 -16.63 -10.70 -0.38
C THR A 21 -16.21 -9.26 -0.68
N GLY A 22 -16.98 -8.53 -1.49
CA GLY A 22 -16.72 -7.09 -1.74
C GLY A 22 -16.81 -6.23 -0.47
N ASN A 23 -17.78 -6.52 0.40
CA ASN A 23 -17.90 -5.86 1.71
C ASN A 23 -16.71 -6.19 2.63
N LEU A 24 -16.23 -7.43 2.61
CA LEU A 24 -15.06 -7.83 3.38
C LEU A 24 -13.78 -7.15 2.91
N ALA A 25 -13.51 -7.11 1.60
CA ALA A 25 -12.33 -6.45 1.04
C ALA A 25 -12.30 -4.95 1.39
N ALA A 26 -13.44 -4.26 1.25
CA ALA A 26 -13.55 -2.85 1.63
C ALA A 26 -13.29 -2.63 3.14
N LYS A 27 -13.81 -3.51 4.01
CA LYS A 27 -13.55 -3.47 5.45
C LYS A 27 -12.08 -3.69 5.79
N ILE A 28 -11.41 -4.62 5.11
CA ILE A 28 -9.99 -4.91 5.31
C ILE A 28 -9.15 -3.68 4.92
N GLU A 29 -9.41 -3.08 3.76
CA GLU A 29 -8.72 -1.88 3.30
C GLU A 29 -8.95 -0.70 4.26
N ALA A 30 -10.20 -0.47 4.70
CA ALA A 30 -10.51 0.59 5.66
C ALA A 30 -9.82 0.38 7.02
N ASN A 31 -9.75 -0.87 7.50
CA ASN A 31 -9.04 -1.20 8.73
C ASN A 31 -7.53 -0.95 8.57
N ALA A 32 -6.94 -1.41 7.47
CA ALA A 32 -5.52 -1.19 7.19
C ALA A 32 -5.19 0.31 7.12
N MET A 33 -6.02 1.11 6.45
CA MET A 33 -5.90 2.57 6.42
C MET A 33 -5.91 3.17 7.84
N ALA A 34 -6.87 2.77 8.68
CA ALA A 34 -6.99 3.28 10.04
C ALA A 34 -5.75 2.94 10.90
N GLN A 35 -5.23 1.73 10.76
CA GLN A 35 -4.01 1.30 11.45
C GLN A 35 -2.79 2.11 11.00
N LEU A 36 -2.58 2.25 9.69
CA LEU A 36 -1.45 3.00 9.12
C LEU A 36 -1.47 4.46 9.55
N ARG A 37 -2.65 5.09 9.49
CA ARG A 37 -2.83 6.48 9.95
C ARG A 37 -2.46 6.63 11.42
N LYS A 38 -2.92 5.71 12.28
CA LYS A 38 -2.61 5.72 13.71
C LYS A 38 -1.11 5.53 13.98
N MET A 39 -0.45 4.60 13.28
CA MET A 39 0.98 4.35 13.41
C MET A 39 1.80 5.57 12.99
N GLU A 40 1.44 6.22 11.89
CA GLU A 40 2.11 7.44 11.42
C GLU A 40 1.98 8.58 12.44
N GLN A 41 0.76 8.83 12.93
CA GLN A 41 0.49 9.84 13.95
C GLN A 41 1.28 9.63 15.25
N ALA A 42 1.44 8.36 15.68
CA ALA A 42 2.16 8.03 16.91
C ALA A 42 3.70 8.15 16.77
N SER A 43 4.22 8.04 15.55
CA SER A 43 5.67 8.04 15.29
C SER A 43 6.20 9.37 14.77
N GLY A 44 5.33 10.26 14.26
CA GLY A 44 5.76 11.45 13.52
C GLY A 44 6.41 11.09 12.17
N ALA A 45 6.13 9.89 11.67
CA ALA A 45 6.66 9.39 10.40
C ALA A 45 5.91 9.99 9.20
N HIS A 46 6.39 9.67 8.00
CA HIS A 46 5.74 10.08 6.74
C HIS A 46 5.60 8.93 5.73
N PHE A 47 5.39 7.69 6.21
CA PHE A 47 5.20 6.54 5.32
C PHE A 47 3.78 6.47 4.75
N PHE A 48 2.77 6.87 5.50
CA PHE A 48 1.37 6.78 5.09
C PHE A 48 0.97 8.02 4.29
N SER A 49 1.18 9.22 4.82
CA SER A 49 0.88 10.51 4.20
C SER A 49 1.52 10.71 2.82
N ARG A 50 2.75 10.20 2.61
CA ARG A 50 3.49 10.41 1.36
C ARG A 50 3.54 9.22 0.41
N HIS A 51 3.38 8.00 0.93
CA HIS A 51 3.53 6.77 0.14
C HIS A 51 2.31 5.85 0.23
N GLY A 52 1.29 6.20 1.00
CA GLY A 52 0.11 5.35 1.15
C GLY A 52 -0.80 5.32 -0.06
N ALA A 53 -1.67 4.31 -0.09
CA ALA A 53 -2.57 4.06 -1.22
C ALA A 53 -3.62 5.16 -1.43
N GLN A 54 -3.85 6.02 -0.45
CA GLN A 54 -4.71 7.21 -0.59
C GLN A 54 -4.05 8.36 -1.36
N THR A 55 -2.73 8.31 -1.60
CA THR A 55 -2.07 9.24 -2.53
C THR A 55 -2.39 8.85 -3.98
N THR A 56 -2.00 9.65 -4.97
CA THR A 56 -2.26 9.38 -6.40
C THR A 56 -0.98 9.32 -7.22
N LEU A 57 -1.00 8.65 -8.38
CA LEU A 57 0.12 8.70 -9.34
C LEU A 57 0.45 10.14 -9.75
N ALA A 58 -0.55 11.00 -9.92
CA ALA A 58 -0.32 12.41 -10.25
C ALA A 58 0.46 13.15 -9.14
N GLN A 59 0.15 12.86 -7.86
CA GLN A 59 0.92 13.41 -6.74
C GLN A 59 2.36 12.86 -6.71
N GLN A 60 2.54 11.57 -6.99
CA GLN A 60 3.87 10.97 -7.06
C GLN A 60 4.69 11.55 -8.23
N TYR A 61 4.07 11.74 -9.40
CA TYR A 61 4.69 12.41 -10.54
C TYR A 61 5.11 13.83 -10.15
N ASN A 62 4.19 14.61 -9.59
CA ASN A 62 4.47 15.98 -9.18
C ASN A 62 5.65 16.05 -8.19
N ARG A 63 5.70 15.17 -7.19
CA ARG A 63 6.84 15.08 -6.27
C ARG A 63 8.14 14.73 -7.00
N ALA A 64 8.09 13.82 -7.97
CA ALA A 64 9.27 13.39 -8.72
C ALA A 64 9.87 14.50 -9.62
N ILE A 65 9.03 15.42 -10.11
CA ILE A 65 9.46 16.52 -11.01
C ILE A 65 9.60 17.89 -10.32
N THR A 66 8.98 18.11 -9.15
CA THR A 66 9.03 19.40 -8.44
C THR A 66 9.62 19.31 -7.03
N GLY A 67 9.61 18.11 -6.43
CA GLY A 67 9.92 17.92 -5.01
C GLY A 67 8.76 18.22 -4.05
N LEU A 68 7.59 18.66 -4.54
CA LEU A 68 6.41 18.89 -3.70
C LEU A 68 5.78 17.56 -3.28
N THR A 69 5.72 17.30 -1.97
CA THR A 69 5.22 16.03 -1.45
C THR A 69 3.69 15.94 -1.45
N PRO A 70 3.08 14.73 -1.40
CA PRO A 70 1.63 14.58 -1.37
C PRO A 70 0.92 15.27 -0.20
N ASP A 71 1.62 15.48 0.92
CA ASP A 71 1.21 16.25 2.11
C ASP A 71 1.49 17.76 1.99
N GLY A 72 1.93 18.25 0.82
CA GLY A 72 2.08 19.68 0.51
C GLY A 72 3.38 20.32 0.99
N ILE A 73 4.39 19.53 1.37
CA ILE A 73 5.67 20.04 1.86
C ILE A 73 6.66 20.11 0.70
N ALA A 74 7.26 21.28 0.49
CA ALA A 74 8.31 21.45 -0.52
C ALA A 74 9.60 20.72 -0.09
N GLY A 75 10.23 20.05 -1.04
CA GLY A 75 11.47 19.33 -0.83
C GLY A 75 12.29 19.25 -2.11
N ARG A 76 13.26 18.33 -2.13
CA ARG A 76 14.04 18.03 -3.34
C ARG A 76 13.33 17.00 -4.21
N MET A 77 13.57 17.04 -5.51
CA MET A 77 13.15 15.99 -6.43
C MET A 77 13.78 14.65 -6.03
N VAL A 78 12.96 13.60 -5.97
CA VAL A 78 13.37 12.23 -5.59
C VAL A 78 12.54 11.23 -6.37
N ASP A 79 12.98 9.97 -6.38
CA ASP A 79 12.11 8.87 -6.81
C ASP A 79 10.89 8.85 -5.88
N SER A 80 9.69 8.74 -6.46
CA SER A 80 8.44 8.93 -5.73
C SER A 80 7.44 7.85 -6.07
N SER A 81 6.98 7.13 -5.05
CA SER A 81 6.17 5.93 -5.20
C SER A 81 5.06 5.85 -4.17
N ARG A 82 4.03 5.08 -4.48
CA ARG A 82 2.88 4.79 -3.61
C ARG A 82 2.58 3.30 -3.58
N PHE A 83 2.06 2.84 -2.44
CA PHE A 83 1.49 1.51 -2.34
C PHE A 83 0.18 1.43 -3.13
N LEU A 84 -0.10 0.27 -3.73
CA LEU A 84 -1.32 0.04 -4.49
C LEU A 84 -2.55 -0.09 -3.59
N THR A 85 -2.40 -0.68 -2.41
CA THR A 85 -3.48 -0.81 -1.42
C THR A 85 -2.97 -0.58 0.00
N HIS A 86 -3.86 -0.25 0.94
CA HIS A 86 -3.52 -0.06 2.33
C HIS A 86 -3.09 -1.38 2.98
N LEU A 87 -3.73 -2.50 2.60
CA LEU A 87 -3.32 -3.81 3.10
C LEU A 87 -1.89 -4.16 2.70
N LYS A 88 -1.49 -3.89 1.45
CA LYS A 88 -0.12 -4.12 0.97
C LYS A 88 0.90 -3.30 1.74
N GLN A 89 0.57 -2.04 2.03
CA GLN A 89 1.41 -1.19 2.87
C GLN A 89 1.52 -1.73 4.31
N LEU A 90 0.40 -2.11 4.93
CA LEU A 90 0.39 -2.64 6.28
C LEU A 90 1.21 -3.94 6.40
N ASN A 91 1.07 -4.84 5.44
CA ASN A 91 1.86 -6.07 5.38
C ASN A 91 3.37 -5.76 5.25
N ALA A 92 3.73 -4.75 4.46
CA ALA A 92 5.11 -4.29 4.34
C ALA A 92 5.65 -3.71 5.67
N VAL A 93 4.84 -2.93 6.39
CA VAL A 93 5.18 -2.43 7.74
C VAL A 93 5.45 -3.61 8.69
N GLN A 94 4.53 -4.57 8.78
CA GLN A 94 4.65 -5.72 9.68
C GLN A 94 5.91 -6.56 9.38
N ARG A 95 6.22 -6.74 8.08
CA ARG A 95 7.44 -7.43 7.66
C ARG A 95 8.70 -6.63 8.00
N ALA A 96 8.70 -5.32 7.78
CA ALA A 96 9.81 -4.45 8.16
C ALA A 96 10.08 -4.50 9.67
N GLU A 97 9.04 -4.41 10.50
CA GLU A 97 9.19 -4.53 11.95
C GLU A 97 9.74 -5.89 12.37
N THR A 98 9.32 -6.97 11.71
CA THR A 98 9.84 -8.32 11.98
C THR A 98 11.33 -8.40 11.67
N ILE A 99 11.77 -7.91 10.51
CA ILE A 99 13.18 -7.88 10.12
C ILE A 99 13.98 -7.00 11.09
N PHE A 100 13.45 -5.84 11.48
CA PHE A 100 14.09 -4.95 12.45
C PHE A 100 14.29 -5.65 13.80
N ARG A 101 13.24 -6.29 14.35
CA ARG A 101 13.33 -7.03 15.62
C ARG A 101 14.33 -8.19 15.57
N GLN A 102 14.45 -8.86 14.42
CA GLN A 102 15.34 -10.01 14.27
C GLN A 102 16.80 -9.63 14.03
N THR A 103 17.06 -8.51 13.36
CA THR A 103 18.39 -8.18 12.85
C THR A 103 19.00 -6.90 13.42
N GLY A 104 18.19 -6.04 14.02
CA GLY A 104 18.60 -4.69 14.46
C GLY A 104 18.94 -3.72 13.31
N LYS A 105 18.83 -4.15 12.04
CA LYS A 105 19.13 -3.29 10.88
C LYS A 105 18.14 -2.13 10.82
N THR A 106 18.66 -0.91 10.75
CA THR A 106 17.83 0.30 10.70
C THR A 106 17.48 0.74 9.29
N VAL A 107 18.29 0.39 8.28
CA VAL A 107 18.02 0.69 6.87
C VAL A 107 18.22 -0.58 6.07
N PHE A 108 17.17 -1.04 5.40
CA PHE A 108 17.20 -2.26 4.59
C PHE A 108 16.05 -2.28 3.59
N ASP A 109 16.26 -2.97 2.48
CA ASP A 109 15.21 -3.31 1.53
C ASP A 109 14.88 -4.80 1.56
N PHE A 110 13.67 -5.12 1.12
CA PHE A 110 13.17 -6.49 1.04
C PHE A 110 12.13 -6.62 -0.07
N ASP A 111 11.98 -7.82 -0.60
CA ASP A 111 11.02 -8.15 -1.66
C ASP A 111 9.74 -8.75 -1.06
N MET A 112 8.58 -8.22 -1.43
CA MET A 112 7.26 -8.69 -0.97
C MET A 112 6.73 -9.92 -1.71
N GLY A 113 7.37 -10.34 -2.80
CA GLY A 113 6.99 -11.49 -3.63
C GLY A 113 5.85 -11.21 -4.61
N GLU A 114 5.30 -10.00 -4.59
CA GLU A 114 4.23 -9.55 -5.47
C GLU A 114 4.34 -8.05 -5.72
N ILE A 115 3.68 -7.54 -6.76
CA ILE A 115 3.65 -6.10 -7.03
C ILE A 115 2.91 -5.40 -5.88
N ILE A 116 3.59 -4.48 -5.21
CA ILE A 116 3.06 -3.76 -4.04
C ILE A 116 2.89 -2.26 -4.26
N GLY A 117 3.54 -1.70 -5.28
CA GLY A 117 3.61 -0.27 -5.45
C GLY A 117 4.03 0.15 -6.84
N GLU A 118 3.78 1.41 -7.11
CA GLU A 118 3.98 2.07 -8.39
C GLU A 118 4.55 3.48 -8.16
N GLY A 119 5.22 4.05 -9.17
CA GLY A 119 5.74 5.41 -9.05
C GLY A 119 6.55 5.88 -10.24
N TYR A 120 7.25 6.99 -10.03
CA TYR A 120 8.10 7.64 -11.02
C TYR A 120 9.51 7.83 -10.46
N LEU A 121 10.52 7.69 -11.33
CA LEU A 121 11.86 8.12 -10.98
C LEU A 121 11.91 9.65 -10.93
N ARG A 122 12.91 10.18 -10.22
CA ARG A 122 13.24 11.60 -10.24
C ARG A 122 13.36 12.10 -11.68
N GLY A 123 12.72 13.24 -11.96
CA GLY A 123 12.63 13.80 -13.31
C GLY A 123 11.44 13.27 -14.12
N GLY A 124 10.64 12.37 -13.56
CA GLY A 124 9.44 11.83 -14.20
C GLY A 124 9.72 10.59 -15.06
N GLY A 125 9.03 10.50 -16.19
CA GLY A 125 9.12 9.36 -17.12
C GLY A 125 7.95 8.38 -17.00
N ASN A 126 8.21 7.12 -17.34
CA ASN A 126 7.18 6.07 -17.30
C ASN A 126 6.90 5.61 -15.88
N VAL A 127 5.67 5.15 -15.63
CA VAL A 127 5.31 4.49 -14.36
C VAL A 127 6.12 3.20 -14.21
N ILE A 128 6.70 3.01 -13.03
CA ILE A 128 7.42 1.80 -12.65
C ILE A 128 6.63 1.09 -11.55
N ASN A 129 6.38 -0.21 -11.76
CA ASN A 129 5.83 -1.11 -10.74
C ASN A 129 6.97 -1.84 -10.03
N THR A 130 6.80 -2.13 -8.73
CA THR A 130 7.83 -2.81 -7.94
C THR A 130 7.25 -3.79 -6.92
N THR A 131 8.04 -4.82 -6.63
CA THR A 131 7.84 -5.78 -5.54
C THR A 131 8.65 -5.41 -4.29
N LYS A 132 9.63 -4.51 -4.43
CA LYS A 132 10.59 -4.17 -3.37
C LYS A 132 10.12 -3.01 -2.52
N VAL A 133 10.48 -3.05 -1.25
CA VAL A 133 10.20 -2.00 -0.26
C VAL A 133 11.50 -1.58 0.40
N GLN A 134 11.69 -0.28 0.59
CA GLN A 134 12.73 0.28 1.46
C GLN A 134 12.11 0.64 2.81
N ALA A 135 12.69 0.16 3.90
CA ALA A 135 12.35 0.57 5.26
C ALA A 135 13.50 1.38 5.88
N VAL A 136 13.12 2.36 6.70
CA VAL A 136 14.05 3.16 7.50
C VAL A 136 13.49 3.31 8.92
N PHE A 137 14.27 2.84 9.88
CA PHE A 137 14.04 2.98 11.31
C PHE A 137 15.01 4.01 11.90
N LYS A 138 14.54 4.77 12.88
CA LYS A 138 15.34 5.68 13.70
C LYS A 138 14.86 5.58 15.14
N ASP A 139 15.77 5.48 16.10
CA ASP A 139 15.46 5.38 17.54
C ASP A 139 14.42 4.26 17.83
N GLY A 140 14.54 3.14 17.11
CA GLY A 140 13.64 1.99 17.23
C GLY A 140 12.26 2.14 16.57
N LYS A 141 11.97 3.28 15.93
CA LYS A 141 10.68 3.57 15.28
C LYS A 141 10.80 3.60 13.77
N LEU A 142 9.80 3.08 13.06
CA LEU A 142 9.72 3.18 11.61
C LEU A 142 9.41 4.64 11.23
N VAL A 143 10.36 5.33 10.58
CA VAL A 143 10.22 6.75 10.19
C VAL A 143 9.78 6.94 8.75
N THR A 144 10.13 6.00 7.86
CA THR A 144 9.62 5.97 6.49
C THR A 144 9.68 4.56 5.91
N LEU A 145 8.75 4.28 4.99
CA LEU A 145 8.62 3.03 4.29
C LEU A 145 7.95 3.31 2.94
N TYR A 146 8.55 2.86 1.86
CA TYR A 146 8.06 3.15 0.50
C TYR A 146 8.44 2.05 -0.51
N PRO A 147 7.65 1.86 -1.58
CA PRO A 147 8.02 0.99 -2.69
C PRO A 147 9.31 1.48 -3.34
N LYS A 148 10.32 0.61 -3.44
CA LYS A 148 11.65 0.94 -3.99
C LYS A 148 11.66 0.69 -5.50
N LEU A 149 11.87 1.75 -6.29
CA LEU A 149 11.80 1.70 -7.75
C LEU A 149 13.11 1.25 -8.42
N ARG A 150 14.25 1.31 -7.70
CA ARG A 150 15.58 0.84 -8.14
C ARG A 150 16.48 0.53 -6.95
#